data_AF-A0A4D7AUY9-F1
#
_entry.id   AF-A0A4D7AUY9-F1
#
_cell.length_a   1.000
_cell.length_b   1.000
_cell.length_c   1.000
_cell.angle_alpha   90.00
_cell.angle_beta   90.00
_cell.angle_gamma   90.00
#
_symmetry.space_group_name_H-M   'P 1'
#
loop_
_entity.id
_entity.type
_entity.pdbx_description
1 polymer ?
#
loop_
_entity_poly.entity_id
_entity_poly.type
_entity_poly.pdbx_seq_one_letter_code
_entity_poly.pdbx_strand_id
1 'polypeptide(L)'
;MTVKRPKPAAESRQQIWTALRGLKGAVDTRELSLTASTDTVVVSPAAAGAFLRRLARAGYVFRLAAGRSCHWRLNPAANSGPRAPEPRGDRLFDANRQMPVTTLATTPVVACLQDPEETAP
;
A
#
# COMPACT_ATOMS: atom_id res chain seq x y z
N MET A 1 12.44 -25.14 19.52
CA MET A 1 12.62 -24.95 18.07
C MET A 1 12.45 -23.46 17.78
N THR A 2 13.56 -22.71 17.64
CA THR A 2 13.51 -21.25 17.44
C THR A 2 13.15 -20.96 15.99
N VAL A 3 11.87 -20.66 15.73
CA VAL A 3 11.44 -20.18 14.41
C VAL A 3 11.90 -18.73 14.28
N LYS A 4 13.07 -18.55 13.66
CA LYS A 4 13.56 -17.24 13.27
C LYS A 4 12.62 -16.70 12.18
N ARG A 5 11.59 -15.93 12.53
CA ARG A 5 10.70 -15.26 11.55
C ARG A 5 11.15 -13.81 11.28
N PRO A 6 11.99 -13.58 10.26
CA PRO A 6 12.00 -12.30 9.54
C PRO A 6 11.97 -12.56 8.01
N LYS A 7 11.23 -11.87 7.14
CA LYS A 7 10.70 -10.50 7.12
C LYS A 7 9.27 -10.52 6.53
N PRO A 8 8.22 -10.19 7.28
CA PRO A 8 6.85 -10.15 6.77
C PRO A 8 6.60 -9.06 5.73
N ALA A 9 7.58 -8.20 5.44
CA ALA A 9 7.35 -7.00 4.64
C ALA A 9 7.19 -7.27 3.14
N ALA A 10 7.89 -8.23 2.54
CA ALA A 10 7.80 -8.47 1.08
C ALA A 10 6.52 -9.23 0.72
N GLU A 11 6.23 -10.32 1.44
CA GLU A 11 5.02 -11.12 1.25
C GLU A 11 3.75 -10.32 1.57
N SER A 12 3.74 -9.55 2.66
CA SER A 12 2.59 -8.68 2.97
C SER A 12 2.34 -7.66 1.86
N ARG A 13 3.38 -7.04 1.29
CA ARG A 13 3.22 -6.11 0.15
C ARG A 13 2.65 -6.81 -1.08
N GLN A 14 3.09 -8.05 -1.34
CA GLN A 14 2.57 -8.85 -2.43
C GLN A 14 1.09 -9.17 -2.24
N GLN A 15 0.68 -9.54 -1.03
CA GLN A 15 -0.72 -9.80 -0.71
C GLN A 15 -1.56 -8.53 -0.84
N ILE A 16 -1.08 -7.40 -0.29
CA ILE A 16 -1.74 -6.09 -0.43
C ILE A 16 -1.91 -5.73 -1.90
N TRP A 17 -0.87 -5.90 -2.72
CA TRP A 17 -0.92 -5.62 -4.15
C TRP A 17 -1.92 -6.51 -4.89
N THR A 18 -1.91 -7.82 -4.61
CA THR A 18 -2.87 -8.77 -5.20
C THR A 18 -4.30 -8.39 -4.83
N ALA A 19 -4.57 -8.12 -3.55
CA ALA A 19 -5.88 -7.69 -3.08
C ALA A 19 -6.32 -6.38 -3.74
N LEU A 20 -5.43 -5.38 -3.79
CA LEU A 20 -5.69 -4.08 -4.42
C LEU A 20 -6.01 -4.21 -5.92
N ARG A 21 -5.40 -5.15 -6.64
CA ARG A 21 -5.73 -5.40 -8.05
C ARG A 21 -7.06 -6.13 -8.24
N GLY A 22 -7.43 -7.01 -7.31
CA GLY A 22 -8.73 -7.67 -7.30
C GLY A 22 -9.87 -6.68 -7.03
N LEU A 23 -9.62 -5.73 -6.14
CA LEU A 23 -10.56 -4.68 -5.76
C LEU A 23 -10.50 -3.53 -6.78
N LYS A 24 -11.36 -3.60 -7.80
CA LYS A 24 -11.44 -2.58 -8.87
C LYS A 24 -12.02 -1.23 -8.42
N GLY A 25 -12.46 -1.13 -7.16
CA GLY A 25 -13.12 0.04 -6.56
C GLY A 25 -12.19 0.88 -5.66
N ALA A 26 -12.79 1.90 -5.04
CA ALA A 26 -12.15 2.63 -3.95
C ALA A 26 -12.27 1.80 -2.67
N VAL A 27 -11.16 1.55 -1.98
CA VAL A 27 -11.10 0.66 -0.81
C VAL A 27 -10.51 1.37 0.40
N ASP A 28 -11.03 1.05 1.58
CA ASP A 28 -10.45 1.56 2.82
C ASP A 28 -9.17 0.79 3.19
N THR A 29 -8.28 1.43 3.97
CA THR A 29 -7.05 0.80 4.45
C THR A 29 -7.31 -0.43 5.32
N ARG A 30 -8.35 -0.38 6.16
CA ARG A 30 -8.74 -1.49 7.05
C ARG A 30 -9.32 -2.64 6.24
N GLU A 31 -10.22 -2.36 5.32
CA GLU A 31 -10.82 -3.36 4.42
C GLU A 31 -9.75 -4.06 3.57
N LEU A 32 -8.80 -3.28 3.03
CA LEU A 32 -7.68 -3.83 2.28
C LEU A 32 -6.80 -4.74 3.13
N SER A 33 -6.52 -4.35 4.38
CA SER A 33 -5.69 -5.17 5.28
C SER A 33 -6.35 -6.52 5.62
N LEU A 34 -7.67 -6.54 5.80
CA LEU A 34 -8.43 -7.77 6.03
C LEU A 34 -8.43 -8.66 4.79
N THR A 35 -8.66 -8.07 3.62
CA THR A 35 -8.69 -8.80 2.34
C THR A 35 -7.30 -9.35 1.95
N ALA A 36 -6.23 -8.62 2.28
CA ALA A 36 -4.86 -9.05 2.02
C ALA A 36 -4.32 -10.02 3.09
N SER A 37 -4.99 -10.14 4.24
CA SER A 37 -4.57 -11.07 5.28
C SER A 37 -4.95 -12.49 4.89
N THR A 38 -3.99 -13.40 4.97
CA THR A 38 -4.18 -14.83 4.75
C THR A 38 -3.77 -15.61 6.00
N ASP A 39 -4.16 -16.89 6.07
CA ASP A 39 -3.77 -17.79 7.17
C ASP A 39 -2.25 -17.82 7.41
N THR A 40 -1.48 -17.68 6.33
CA THR A 40 -0.01 -17.65 6.37
C THR A 40 0.58 -16.27 6.66
N VAL A 41 -0.08 -15.18 6.25
CA VAL A 41 0.46 -13.81 6.29
C VAL A 41 -0.60 -12.85 6.82
N VAL A 42 -0.40 -12.39 8.06
CA VAL A 42 -1.26 -11.36 8.66
C VAL A 42 -0.76 -9.97 8.28
N VAL A 43 -1.63 -9.17 7.67
CA VAL A 43 -1.33 -7.80 7.24
C VAL A 43 -2.00 -6.82 8.20
N SER A 44 -1.20 -6.00 8.89
CA SER A 44 -1.75 -4.93 9.73
C SER A 44 -2.22 -3.72 8.91
N PRO A 45 -3.24 -2.97 9.36
CA PRO A 45 -3.68 -1.73 8.71
C PRO A 45 -2.55 -0.71 8.59
N ALA A 46 -1.68 -0.61 9.60
CA ALA A 46 -0.52 0.27 9.58
C ALA A 46 0.48 -0.09 8.47
N ALA A 47 0.74 -1.38 8.25
CA ALA A 47 1.61 -1.86 7.18
C ALA A 47 0.99 -1.60 5.79
N ALA A 48 -0.31 -1.85 5.64
CA ALA A 48 -1.05 -1.53 4.42
C ALA A 48 -1.00 -0.04 4.09
N GLY A 49 -1.29 0.83 5.07
CA GLY A 49 -1.25 2.28 4.91
C GLY A 49 0.15 2.82 4.62
N ALA A 50 1.20 2.26 5.23
CA ALA A 50 2.58 2.63 4.91
C ALA A 50 2.96 2.27 3.47
N PHE A 51 2.52 1.11 2.97
CA PHE A 51 2.78 0.70 1.59
C PHE A 51 1.98 1.52 0.58
N LEU A 52 0.70 1.75 0.83
CA LEU A 52 -0.17 2.58 -0.02
C LEU A 52 0.34 4.03 -0.14
N ARG A 53 0.83 4.63 0.94
CA ARG A 53 1.46 5.95 0.90
C ARG A 53 2.66 6.01 -0.05
N ARG A 54 3.48 4.94 -0.09
CA ARG A 54 4.61 4.85 -1.04
C ARG A 54 4.10 4.71 -2.47
N LEU A 55 3.11 3.85 -2.70
CA LEU A 55 2.47 3.69 -4.02
C LEU A 55 1.86 5.01 -4.53
N ALA A 56 1.24 5.79 -3.65
CA ALA A 56 0.67 7.09 -4.00
C ALA A 56 1.74 8.10 -4.42
N ARG A 57 2.88 8.14 -3.70
CA ARG A 57 4.03 8.96 -4.09
C ARG A 57 4.62 8.57 -5.46
N ALA A 58 4.48 7.31 -5.85
CA ALA A 58 4.90 6.82 -7.16
C ALA A 58 3.79 6.90 -8.24
N GLY A 59 2.61 7.42 -7.91
CA GLY A 59 1.49 7.55 -8.86
C GLY A 59 0.73 6.25 -9.20
N TYR A 60 0.95 5.18 -8.42
CA TYR A 60 0.29 3.89 -8.64
C TYR A 60 -1.14 3.85 -8.13
N VAL A 61 -1.42 4.59 -7.07
CA VAL A 61 -2.74 4.65 -6.44
C VAL A 61 -3.16 6.10 -6.25
N PHE A 62 -4.46 6.32 -6.41
CA PHE A 62 -5.10 7.57 -6.04
C PHE A 62 -5.60 7.44 -4.60
N ARG A 63 -5.24 8.40 -3.75
CA ARG A 63 -5.89 8.56 -2.46
C ARG A 63 -7.10 9.47 -2.67
N LEU A 64 -8.27 8.95 -2.38
CA LEU A 64 -9.54 9.64 -2.41
C LEU A 64 -9.91 9.97 -0.96
N ALA A 65 -10.09 11.26 -0.68
CA ALA A 65 -10.61 11.67 0.62
C ALA A 65 -12.13 11.43 0.66
N ALA A 66 -12.61 10.65 1.62
CA ALA A 66 -14.03 10.41 1.86
C ALA A 66 -14.35 10.78 3.32
N GLY A 67 -14.43 12.08 3.60
CA GLY A 67 -14.68 12.58 4.95
C GLY A 67 -13.55 12.24 5.94
N ARG A 68 -13.87 11.46 7.00
CA ARG A 68 -12.91 11.00 8.01
C ARG A 68 -12.05 9.81 7.56
N SER A 69 -12.42 9.14 6.47
CA SER A 69 -11.72 7.95 5.98
C SER A 69 -10.98 8.21 4.68
N CYS A 70 -9.82 7.56 4.51
CA CYS A 70 -9.09 7.56 3.26
C CYS A 70 -9.43 6.34 2.44
N HIS A 71 -10.03 6.56 1.27
CA HIS A 71 -10.17 5.49 0.30
C HIS A 71 -8.99 5.53 -0.66
N TRP A 72 -8.55 4.36 -1.09
CA TRP A 72 -7.47 4.18 -2.04
C TRP A 72 -8.01 3.50 -3.26
N ARG A 73 -7.62 3.96 -4.44
CA ARG A 73 -8.02 3.35 -5.69
C ARG A 73 -6.80 3.10 -6.55
N LEU A 74 -6.69 1.90 -7.10
CA LEU A 74 -5.63 1.59 -8.04
C LEU A 74 -5.80 2.40 -9.33
N ASN A 75 -4.72 3.01 -9.80
CA ASN A 75 -4.69 3.60 -11.13
C ASN A 75 -4.60 2.46 -12.16
N PRO A 76 -5.60 2.25 -13.03
CA PRO A 76 -5.55 1.17 -14.01
C PRO A 76 -4.36 1.30 -14.97
N ALA A 77 -3.90 2.52 -15.27
CA ALA A 77 -2.73 2.77 -16.12
C ALA A 77 -1.39 2.41 -15.45
N ALA A 78 -1.37 2.34 -14.11
CA ALA A 78 -0.20 1.98 -13.31
C ALA A 78 -0.23 0.51 -12.83
N ASN A 79 -1.22 -0.28 -13.27
CA ASN A 79 -1.23 -1.72 -13.03
C ASN A 79 -0.19 -2.40 -13.92
N SER A 80 1.05 -2.45 -13.44
CA SER A 80 2.19 -2.95 -14.20
C SER A 80 2.30 -4.47 -14.29
N GLY A 81 1.57 -5.22 -13.46
CA GLY A 81 1.59 -6.68 -13.50
C GLY A 81 1.43 -7.38 -12.15
N PRO A 82 1.66 -8.72 -12.11
CA PRO A 82 1.41 -9.55 -10.93
C PRO A 82 2.37 -9.32 -9.77
N ARG A 83 3.59 -8.85 -10.03
CA ARG A 83 4.58 -8.62 -8.98
C ARG A 83 4.33 -7.26 -8.33
N ALA A 84 4.32 -7.22 -7.01
CA ALA A 84 4.24 -5.97 -6.28
C ALA A 84 5.52 -5.15 -6.51
N PRO A 85 5.40 -3.82 -6.69
CA PRO A 85 6.56 -2.97 -6.79
C PRO A 85 7.30 -2.93 -5.44
N GLU A 86 8.62 -3.00 -5.51
CA GLU A 86 9.48 -3.13 -4.35
C GLU A 86 9.99 -1.76 -3.91
N PRO A 87 9.75 -1.33 -2.66
CA PRO A 87 10.38 -0.12 -2.14
C PRO A 87 11.89 -0.36 -1.95
N ARG A 88 12.72 0.42 -2.65
CA ARG A 88 14.19 0.39 -2.66
C ARG A 88 14.71 1.76 -2.21
N GLY A 89 14.90 1.90 -0.91
CA GLY A 89 15.22 3.21 -0.31
C GLY A 89 14.04 4.17 -0.49
N ASP A 90 14.29 5.30 -1.15
CA ASP A 90 13.27 6.32 -1.44
C ASP A 90 12.51 6.09 -2.77
N ARG A 91 12.99 5.14 -3.60
CA ARG A 91 12.38 4.82 -4.89
C ARG A 91 11.51 3.57 -4.79
N LEU A 92 10.55 3.45 -5.69
CA LEU A 92 9.87 2.18 -5.95
C LEU A 92 10.51 1.55 -7.19
N PHE A 93 10.75 0.25 -7.15
CA PHE A 93 11.23 -0.52 -8.28
C PHE A 93 10.09 -1.38 -8.81
N ASP A 94 9.71 -1.15 -10.05
CA ASP A 94 8.68 -1.96 -10.69
C ASP A 94 9.32 -3.23 -11.26
N ALA A 95 9.07 -4.35 -10.59
CA ALA A 95 9.62 -5.64 -11.01
C ALA A 95 9.00 -6.20 -12.29
N ASN A 96 7.83 -5.70 -12.73
CA ASN A 96 7.19 -6.12 -13.97
C ASN A 96 7.75 -5.34 -15.17
N ARG A 97 7.99 -4.03 -14.99
CA ARG A 97 8.59 -3.16 -16.01
C ARG A 97 10.12 -3.14 -15.99
N GLN A 98 10.74 -3.75 -14.98
CA GLN A 98 12.18 -3.72 -14.73
C GLN A 98 12.77 -2.29 -14.71
N MET A 99 11.97 -1.32 -14.27
CA MET A 99 12.32 0.09 -14.29
C MET A 99 12.13 0.71 -12.90
N PRO A 100 13.08 1.56 -12.44
CA PRO A 100 12.85 2.37 -11.26
C PRO A 100 11.76 3.42 -11.56
N VAL A 101 10.70 3.40 -10.76
CA VAL A 101 9.68 4.45 -10.78
C VAL A 101 10.11 5.53 -9.80
N THR A 102 10.39 6.72 -10.36
CA THR A 102 10.72 7.89 -9.53
C THR A 102 9.48 8.25 -8.72
N THR A 103 9.64 8.35 -7.41
CA THR A 103 8.68 9.02 -6.54
C THR A 103 8.76 10.50 -6.89
N LEU A 104 7.81 11.01 -7.68
CA LEU A 104 7.73 12.45 -7.91
C LEU A 104 7.44 13.10 -6.56
N ALA A 105 8.32 14.01 -6.15
CA ALA A 105 8.16 14.76 -4.92
C ALA A 105 6.80 15.48 -4.95
N THR A 106 5.87 15.00 -4.11
CA THR A 106 4.66 15.69 -3.69
C THR A 106 3.83 16.32 -4.81
N THR A 107 2.91 15.54 -5.40
CA THR A 107 1.61 16.11 -5.76
C THR A 107 0.79 16.20 -4.48
N PRO A 108 0.09 17.32 -4.16
CA PRO A 108 -0.72 17.43 -2.97
C PRO A 108 -1.88 16.44 -3.07
N VAL A 109 -1.66 15.26 -2.50
CA VAL A 109 -2.70 14.30 -2.25
C VAL A 109 -3.60 14.95 -1.21
N VAL A 110 -4.83 15.31 -1.60
CA VAL A 110 -5.88 15.84 -0.73
C VAL A 110 -5.82 15.08 0.60
N ALA A 111 -5.40 15.81 1.63
CA ALA A 111 -5.19 15.25 2.95
C ALA A 111 -6.55 14.79 3.47
N CYS A 112 -6.81 13.48 3.53
CA CYS A 112 -7.71 13.05 4.59
C CYS A 112 -7.03 13.51 5.87
N LEU A 113 -7.74 14.33 6.64
CA LEU A 113 -7.40 14.77 7.98
C LEU A 113 -6.76 13.59 8.70
N GLN A 114 -5.47 13.69 8.96
CA GLN A 114 -4.73 12.67 9.68
C GLN A 114 -5.37 12.49 11.04
N ASP A 115 -5.55 11.23 11.44
CA ASP A 115 -6.02 10.82 12.74
C ASP A 115 -5.37 11.66 13.86
N PRO A 116 -6.14 12.18 14.84
CA PRO A 116 -5.55 12.75 16.03
C PRO A 116 -4.78 11.65 16.75
N GLU A 117 -3.48 11.88 16.85
CA GLU A 117 -2.57 11.39 17.88
C GLU A 117 -3.27 10.64 19.03
N GLU A 118 -3.14 9.32 19.04
CA GLU A 118 -3.37 8.47 20.21
C GLU A 118 -2.26 8.78 21.24
N THR A 119 -2.44 9.90 21.94
CA THR A 119 -1.77 10.16 23.22
C THR A 119 -2.45 9.26 24.24
N ALA A 120 -1.79 8.15 24.58
CA ALA A 120 -2.14 7.31 25.70
C ALA A 120 -1.66 7.96 27.02
N PRO A 121 -2.43 7.82 28.12
CA PRO A 121 -2.20 8.51 29.40
C PRO A 121 -1.00 7.98 30.20
#